data_AF-A0A1G6X8P6-F1
#
_entry.id   AF-A0A1G6X8P6-F1
#
_cell.length_a   1.000
_cell.length_b   1.000
_cell.length_c   1.000
_cell.angle_alpha   90.00
_cell.angle_beta   90.00
_cell.angle_gamma   90.00
#
_symmetry.space_group_name_H-M   'P 1'
#
loop_
_entity.id
_entity.type
_entity.pdbx_description
1 polymer ?
#
loop_
_entity_poly.entity_id
_entity_poly.type
_entity_poly.pdbx_seq_one_letter_code
_entity_poly.pdbx_strand_id
1 'polypeptide(L)'
;MVNGNFCCNCGLPVQIKRVDWHYVLHEIQHVLHFDKGILYTVKELLIRPGQNINVFIADNRSRLIKPILFIIITSFTYTIIDHFFHIEQGYLDYRETKKTTLSIIFNWVQNHYGYANIIMGTFIAFWLKLFFNRYSYNFFEILILLCFVMGMGMLIFSVFAIIQGITHFNLMSVAGIIGFGYCTWAIGQFFDKKKTVNFIKASASYILGMITFMVTAILLGTSIDLIIKH
;
A
#
# COMPACT_ATOMS: atom_id res chain seq x y z
N MET A 1 30.63 3.38 33.94
CA MET A 1 29.67 2.29 33.65
C MET A 1 28.31 2.94 33.47
N VAL A 2 27.83 3.06 32.23
CA VAL A 2 26.45 3.52 31.96
C VAL A 2 25.61 2.29 31.71
N ASN A 3 24.82 1.91 32.71
CA ASN A 3 23.77 0.92 32.61
C ASN A 3 22.59 1.55 31.85
N GLY A 4 22.37 1.15 30.60
CA GLY A 4 21.18 1.54 29.85
C GLY A 4 21.23 1.00 28.44
N ASN A 5 20.10 0.48 27.96
CA ASN A 5 19.91 -0.15 26.64
C ASN A 5 20.08 0.80 25.45
N PHE A 6 20.88 1.87 25.54
CA PHE A 6 21.01 2.93 24.53
C PHE A 6 22.48 3.31 24.31
N CYS A 7 22.85 3.56 23.05
CA CYS A 7 24.20 3.94 22.68
C CYS A 7 24.49 5.40 23.09
N CYS A 8 25.58 5.63 23.82
CA CYS A 8 25.97 6.96 24.31
C CYS A 8 26.38 7.95 23.19
N ASN A 9 26.64 7.48 21.97
CA ASN A 9 27.10 8.33 20.87
C ASN A 9 25.95 8.82 19.96
N CYS A 10 24.83 8.10 19.92
CA CYS A 10 23.71 8.38 18.99
C CYS A 10 22.33 8.30 19.64
N GLY A 11 22.21 7.93 20.92
CA GLY A 11 20.96 7.87 21.67
C GLY A 11 20.00 6.74 21.25
N LEU A 12 20.40 5.87 20.32
CA LEU A 12 19.57 4.79 19.80
C LEU A 12 19.65 3.52 20.68
N PRO A 13 18.55 2.78 20.85
CA PRO A 13 18.54 1.56 21.64
C PRO A 13 19.40 0.45 21.02
N VAL A 14 20.21 -0.22 21.84
CA VAL A 14 21.17 -1.29 21.47
C VAL A 14 20.46 -2.55 20.97
N GLN A 15 19.18 -2.74 21.31
CA GLN A 15 18.34 -3.78 20.74
C GLN A 15 17.03 -3.19 20.22
N ILE A 16 16.95 -3.05 18.90
CA ILE A 16 15.70 -2.71 18.22
C ILE A 16 14.78 -3.94 18.30
N LYS A 17 13.76 -3.89 19.18
CA LYS A 17 12.71 -4.92 19.23
C LYS A 17 12.11 -5.08 17.82
N ARG A 18 11.92 -6.32 17.35
CA ARG A 18 11.29 -6.61 16.06
C ARG A 18 9.92 -5.92 15.93
N VAL A 19 9.49 -5.66 14.70
CA VAL A 19 8.19 -5.04 14.42
C VAL A 19 7.08 -6.04 14.77
N ASP A 20 6.32 -5.76 15.84
CA ASP A 20 5.20 -6.58 16.32
C ASP A 20 3.88 -5.80 16.30
N TRP A 21 2.74 -6.51 16.43
CA TRP A 21 1.39 -5.92 16.48
C TRP A 21 1.26 -4.76 17.50
N HIS A 22 1.89 -4.89 18.66
CA HIS A 22 1.93 -3.83 19.69
C HIS A 22 2.61 -2.55 19.19
N TYR A 23 3.61 -2.67 18.31
CA TYR A 23 4.29 -1.52 17.71
C TYR A 23 3.39 -0.81 16.70
N VAL A 24 2.66 -1.56 15.86
CA VAL A 24 1.70 -1.00 14.90
C VAL A 24 0.59 -0.22 15.63
N LEU A 25 0.05 -0.77 16.72
CA LEU A 25 -0.94 -0.10 17.57
C LEU A 25 -0.39 1.16 18.26
N HIS A 26 0.82 1.07 18.81
CA HIS A 26 1.48 2.21 19.46
C HIS A 26 1.81 3.33 18.45
N GLU A 27 2.12 2.98 17.20
CA GLU A 27 2.34 3.95 16.13
C GLU A 27 1.07 4.74 15.78
N ILE A 28 -0.11 4.10 15.80
CA ILE A 28 -1.43 4.70 15.57
C ILE A 28 -1.77 5.75 16.65
N GLN A 29 -1.35 5.52 17.90
CA GLN A 29 -1.68 6.43 19.01
C GLN A 29 -0.84 7.73 19.01
N HIS A 30 0.37 7.69 18.43
CA HIS A 30 1.28 8.84 18.34
C HIS A 30 1.38 9.43 16.91
N VAL A 31 0.23 9.65 16.24
CA VAL A 31 0.15 10.08 14.83
C VAL A 31 0.35 11.61 14.62
N LEU A 32 0.41 12.41 15.69
CA LEU A 32 0.35 13.88 15.61
C LEU A 32 1.69 14.64 15.57
N HIS A 33 2.83 13.98 15.35
CA HIS A 33 4.09 14.69 15.09
C HIS A 33 4.33 14.79 13.58
N PHE A 34 3.76 15.85 13.02
CA PHE A 34 3.86 16.23 11.61
C PHE A 34 5.16 17.01 11.40
N ASP A 35 6.23 16.31 11.03
CA ASP A 35 7.46 16.97 10.58
C ASP A 35 7.71 16.68 9.10
N LYS A 36 8.43 17.60 8.44
CA LYS A 36 8.62 17.84 6.99
C LYS A 36 9.11 16.65 6.12
N GLY A 37 8.97 15.41 6.57
CA GLY A 37 9.49 14.18 5.97
C GLY A 37 8.66 13.56 4.84
N ILE A 38 7.48 14.07 4.46
CA ILE A 38 6.64 13.42 3.43
C ILE A 38 7.31 13.47 2.07
N LEU A 39 7.71 14.66 1.63
CA LEU A 39 8.40 14.85 0.35
C LEU A 39 9.73 14.08 0.30
N TYR A 40 10.43 14.02 1.45
CA TYR A 40 11.63 13.22 1.59
C TYR A 40 11.34 11.72 1.46
N THR A 41 10.29 11.22 2.13
CA THR A 41 9.83 9.83 2.05
C THR A 41 9.44 9.45 0.62
N VAL A 42 8.66 10.30 -0.06
CA VAL A 42 8.27 10.09 -1.46
C VAL A 42 9.51 10.03 -2.36
N LYS A 43 10.44 10.98 -2.22
CA LYS A 43 11.68 11.01 -3.01
C LYS A 43 12.54 9.76 -2.78
N GLU A 44 12.73 9.35 -1.53
CA GLU A 44 13.49 8.16 -1.17
C GLU A 44 12.83 6.88 -1.69
N LEU A 45 11.50 6.78 -1.62
CA LEU A 45 10.74 5.65 -2.14
C LEU A 45 10.72 5.60 -3.67
N LEU A 46 10.80 6.73 -4.37
CA LEU A 46 10.92 6.76 -5.83
C LEU A 46 12.28 6.24 -6.31
N ILE A 47 13.37 6.60 -5.63
CA ILE A 47 14.72 6.27 -6.08
C ILE A 47 15.09 4.83 -5.68
N ARG A 48 14.82 4.42 -4.43
CA ARG A 48 15.21 3.10 -3.90
C ARG A 48 14.22 2.57 -2.84
N PRO A 49 13.00 2.20 -3.21
CA PRO A 49 11.96 1.79 -2.27
C PRO A 49 12.39 0.61 -1.41
N GLY A 50 12.92 -0.46 -2.02
CA GLY A 50 13.29 -1.68 -1.28
C GLY A 50 14.43 -1.49 -0.28
N GLN A 51 15.43 -0.66 -0.60
CA GLN A 51 16.56 -0.40 0.29
C GLN A 51 16.15 0.51 1.45
N ASN A 52 15.37 1.55 1.17
CA ASN A 52 14.94 2.50 2.18
C ASN A 52 13.98 1.89 3.18
N ILE A 53 13.07 1.00 2.73
CA ILE A 53 12.17 0.27 3.63
C ILE A 53 12.93 -0.76 4.47
N ASN A 54 13.93 -1.45 3.90
CA ASN A 54 14.81 -2.32 4.68
C ASN A 54 15.57 -1.55 5.77
N VAL A 55 16.13 -0.38 5.45
CA VAL A 55 16.82 0.48 6.44
C VAL A 55 15.84 1.01 7.50
N PHE A 56 14.61 1.33 7.11
CA PHE A 56 13.55 1.73 8.05
C PHE A 56 13.20 0.62 9.04
N ILE A 57 13.09 -0.62 8.57
CA ILE A 57 12.76 -1.79 9.41
C ILE A 57 13.93 -2.19 10.31
N ALA A 58 15.16 -2.19 9.76
CA ALA A 58 16.34 -2.77 10.40
C ALA A 58 17.10 -1.81 11.31
N ASP A 59 17.12 -0.50 11.00
CA ASP A 59 18.12 0.42 11.57
C ASP A 59 17.49 1.68 12.16
N ASN A 60 16.71 2.44 11.37
CA ASN A 60 16.23 3.75 11.82
C ASN A 60 14.77 4.05 11.41
N ARG A 61 13.86 3.87 12.37
CA ARG A 61 12.41 4.03 12.21
C ARG A 61 11.92 5.48 12.17
N SER A 62 12.76 6.47 12.48
CA SER A 62 12.40 7.89 12.38
C SER A 62 12.66 8.50 10.99
N ARG A 63 13.33 7.74 10.09
CA ARG A 63 13.77 8.26 8.79
C ARG A 63 12.65 8.38 7.76
N LEU A 64 11.68 7.48 7.80
CA LEU A 64 10.48 7.55 6.96
C LEU A 64 9.28 7.86 7.84
N ILE A 65 8.26 8.44 7.22
CA ILE A 65 6.97 8.61 7.89
C ILE A 65 6.37 7.25 8.20
N LYS A 66 5.67 7.18 9.33
CA LYS A 66 4.94 5.97 9.74
C LYS A 66 4.08 5.44 8.57
N PRO A 67 4.14 4.14 8.27
CA PRO A 67 3.48 3.56 7.09
C PRO A 67 1.99 3.85 7.02
N ILE A 68 1.32 3.86 8.18
CA ILE A 68 -0.11 4.16 8.30
C ILE A 68 -0.40 5.64 8.02
N LEU A 69 0.42 6.55 8.54
CA LEU A 69 0.26 7.98 8.27
C LEU A 69 0.50 8.26 6.77
N PHE A 70 1.46 7.57 6.16
CA PHE A 70 1.74 7.70 4.74
C PHE A 70 0.54 7.26 3.87
N ILE A 71 -0.07 6.10 4.14
CA ILE A 71 -1.23 5.65 3.36
C ILE A 71 -2.47 6.53 3.57
N ILE A 72 -2.67 7.07 4.78
CA ILE A 72 -3.78 8.01 5.05
C ILE A 72 -3.60 9.31 4.25
N ILE A 73 -2.40 9.91 4.28
CA ILE A 73 -2.12 11.16 3.56
C ILE A 73 -2.23 10.96 2.05
N THR A 74 -1.64 9.88 1.53
CA THR A 74 -1.68 9.58 0.09
C THR A 74 -3.10 9.25 -0.38
N SER A 75 -3.88 8.52 0.41
CA SER A 75 -5.31 8.28 0.13
C SER A 75 -6.10 9.58 0.14
N PHE A 76 -5.91 10.44 1.13
CA PHE A 76 -6.61 11.72 1.21
C PHE A 76 -6.29 12.62 0.01
N THR A 77 -5.01 12.66 -0.37
CA THR A 77 -4.54 13.39 -1.56
C THR A 77 -5.20 12.85 -2.83
N TYR A 78 -5.24 11.52 -2.99
CA TYR A 78 -5.89 10.86 -4.13
C TYR A 78 -7.39 11.18 -4.18
N THR A 79 -8.11 11.02 -3.08
CA THR A 79 -9.57 11.27 -3.03
C THR A 79 -9.92 12.73 -3.34
N ILE A 80 -9.14 13.70 -2.85
CA ILE A 80 -9.35 15.11 -3.21
C ILE A 80 -9.19 15.31 -4.71
N ILE A 81 -8.11 14.80 -5.29
CA ILE A 81 -7.82 14.98 -6.72
C ILE A 81 -8.91 14.31 -7.56
N ASP A 82 -9.27 13.08 -7.22
CA ASP A 82 -10.31 12.32 -7.92
C ASP A 82 -11.66 13.05 -7.89
N HIS A 83 -12.05 13.60 -6.74
CA HIS A 83 -13.26 14.41 -6.57
C HIS A 83 -13.20 15.72 -7.38
N PHE A 84 -12.08 16.45 -7.37
CA PHE A 84 -11.93 17.69 -8.13
C PHE A 84 -12.02 17.48 -9.64
N PHE A 85 -11.40 16.42 -10.16
CA PHE A 85 -11.37 16.12 -11.59
C PHE A 85 -12.55 15.26 -12.08
N HIS A 86 -13.50 14.91 -11.19
CA HIS A 86 -14.71 14.15 -11.50
C HIS A 86 -14.44 12.82 -12.25
N ILE A 87 -13.31 12.17 -11.99
CA ILE A 87 -12.92 10.94 -12.70
C ILE A 87 -13.86 9.77 -12.35
N GLU A 88 -14.53 9.84 -11.20
CA GLU A 88 -15.63 8.93 -10.82
C GLU A 88 -16.72 8.85 -11.90
N GLN A 89 -17.00 9.93 -12.63
CA GLN A 89 -18.11 9.99 -13.60
C GLN A 89 -17.87 9.12 -14.85
N GLY A 90 -16.61 8.88 -15.24
CA GLY A 90 -16.28 8.00 -16.37
C GLY A 90 -16.48 6.50 -16.09
N TYR A 91 -16.52 6.10 -14.81
CA TYR A 91 -16.78 4.73 -14.39
C TYR A 91 -18.23 4.52 -13.92
N LEU A 92 -18.93 5.59 -13.54
CA LEU A 92 -20.33 5.58 -13.12
C LEU A 92 -21.32 5.35 -14.28
N ASP A 93 -20.92 5.57 -15.54
CA ASP A 93 -21.80 5.36 -16.70
C ASP A 93 -22.05 3.86 -17.01
N TYR A 94 -21.21 2.95 -16.48
CA TYR A 94 -21.44 1.50 -16.56
C TYR A 94 -22.40 0.97 -15.47
N ARG A 95 -22.88 1.84 -14.55
CA ARG A 95 -23.55 1.43 -13.31
C ARG A 95 -25.08 1.49 -13.30
N GLU A 96 -25.73 1.97 -14.36
CA GLU A 96 -27.20 2.06 -14.35
C GLU A 96 -27.93 0.71 -14.48
N THR A 97 -27.26 -0.38 -14.82
CA THR A 97 -27.98 -1.59 -15.25
C THR A 97 -28.28 -2.64 -14.19
N LYS A 98 -27.79 -2.54 -12.92
CA LYS A 98 -28.20 -3.41 -11.78
C LYS A 98 -27.59 -2.99 -10.44
N LYS A 99 -28.42 -2.61 -9.45
CA LYS A 99 -28.00 -2.41 -8.04
C LYS A 99 -27.80 -3.75 -7.33
N THR A 100 -26.72 -4.48 -7.62
CA THR A 100 -26.32 -5.68 -6.85
C THR A 100 -25.47 -5.29 -5.64
N THR A 101 -25.41 -6.13 -4.59
CA THR A 101 -24.51 -5.89 -3.43
C THR A 101 -23.05 -5.81 -3.87
N LEU A 102 -22.68 -6.57 -4.90
CA LEU A 102 -21.39 -6.46 -5.61
C LEU A 102 -21.06 -5.01 -6.02
N SER A 103 -21.99 -4.31 -6.67
CA SER A 103 -21.79 -2.92 -7.12
C SER A 103 -21.57 -1.96 -5.94
N ILE A 104 -22.27 -2.20 -4.82
CA ILE A 104 -22.12 -1.45 -3.57
C ILE A 104 -20.73 -1.66 -2.96
N ILE A 105 -20.25 -2.91 -2.93
CA ILE A 105 -18.89 -3.24 -2.44
C ILE A 105 -17.84 -2.55 -3.30
N PHE A 106 -17.94 -2.64 -4.63
CA PHE A 106 -17.02 -1.95 -5.52
C PHE A 106 -17.10 -0.43 -5.37
N ASN A 107 -18.28 0.13 -5.08
CA ASN A 107 -18.42 1.56 -4.79
C ASN A 107 -17.71 1.96 -3.51
N TRP A 108 -17.88 1.15 -2.47
CA TRP A 108 -17.17 1.37 -1.22
C TRP A 108 -15.65 1.31 -1.41
N VAL A 109 -15.15 0.34 -2.19
CA VAL A 109 -13.72 0.20 -2.51
C VAL A 109 -13.17 1.45 -3.21
N GLN A 110 -13.91 2.06 -4.12
CA GLN A 110 -13.48 3.28 -4.81
C GLN A 110 -13.50 4.49 -3.86
N ASN A 111 -14.62 4.70 -3.16
CA ASN A 111 -14.77 5.85 -2.25
C ASN A 111 -13.80 5.78 -1.05
N HIS A 112 -13.37 4.58 -0.68
CA HIS A 112 -12.47 4.32 0.45
C HIS A 112 -11.19 3.61 -0.02
N TYR A 113 -10.62 4.07 -1.14
CA TYR A 113 -9.48 3.43 -1.81
C TYR A 113 -8.27 3.20 -0.88
N GLY A 114 -8.01 4.12 0.08
CA GLY A 114 -7.02 3.97 1.16
C GLY A 114 -7.17 2.70 1.98
N TYR A 115 -8.37 2.52 2.54
CA TYR A 115 -8.69 1.38 3.39
C TYR A 115 -8.75 0.09 2.59
N ALA A 116 -9.31 0.14 1.37
CA ALA A 116 -9.33 -1.00 0.47
C ALA A 116 -7.90 -1.47 0.14
N ASN A 117 -6.97 -0.55 -0.09
CA ASN A 117 -5.56 -0.87 -0.31
C ASN A 117 -4.90 -1.53 0.90
N ILE A 118 -5.20 -1.12 2.13
CA ILE A 118 -4.70 -1.80 3.33
C ILE A 118 -5.22 -3.25 3.37
N ILE A 119 -6.53 -3.45 3.17
CA ILE A 119 -7.15 -4.78 3.17
C ILE A 119 -6.53 -5.64 2.07
N MET A 120 -6.44 -5.13 0.85
CA MET A 120 -5.81 -5.80 -0.29
C MET A 120 -4.33 -6.12 -0.02
N GLY A 121 -3.62 -5.20 0.64
CA GLY A 121 -2.26 -5.40 1.11
C GLY A 121 -2.11 -6.59 2.05
N THR A 122 -3.10 -6.88 2.91
CA THR A 122 -3.05 -8.08 3.77
C THR A 122 -3.09 -9.39 2.97
N PHE A 123 -3.92 -9.45 1.91
CA PHE A 123 -3.97 -10.60 1.01
C PHE A 123 -2.66 -10.76 0.23
N ILE A 124 -2.11 -9.66 -0.28
CA ILE A 124 -0.82 -9.68 -0.99
C ILE A 124 0.31 -10.08 -0.02
N ALA A 125 0.31 -9.59 1.22
CA ALA A 125 1.31 -9.93 2.23
C ALA A 125 1.31 -11.43 2.55
N PHE A 126 0.13 -12.05 2.59
CA PHE A 126 -0.02 -13.49 2.79
C PHE A 126 0.68 -14.29 1.68
N TRP A 127 0.42 -13.96 0.42
CA TRP A 127 1.07 -14.61 -0.73
C TRP A 127 2.57 -14.33 -0.77
N LEU A 128 2.99 -13.09 -0.51
CA LEU A 128 4.41 -12.75 -0.45
C LEU A 128 5.13 -13.57 0.62
N LYS A 129 4.55 -13.72 1.81
CA LYS A 129 5.13 -14.56 2.86
C LYS A 129 5.27 -16.02 2.42
N LEU A 130 4.29 -16.54 1.67
CA LEU A 130 4.30 -17.91 1.16
C LEU A 130 5.38 -18.11 0.06
N PHE A 131 5.46 -17.22 -0.92
CA PHE A 131 6.44 -17.31 -2.02
C PHE A 131 7.88 -16.95 -1.63
N PHE A 132 8.04 -16.07 -0.64
CA PHE A 132 9.31 -15.59 -0.11
C PHE A 132 9.67 -16.17 1.25
N ASN A 133 9.13 -17.34 1.61
CA ASN A 133 9.44 -18.03 2.88
C ASN A 133 10.94 -18.37 3.07
N ARG A 134 11.76 -18.19 2.01
CA ARG A 134 13.23 -18.27 2.07
C ARG A 134 13.88 -17.06 2.75
N TYR A 135 13.17 -15.94 2.87
CA TYR A 135 13.64 -14.71 3.49
C TYR A 135 13.03 -14.58 4.89
N SER A 136 13.84 -14.19 5.89
CA SER A 136 13.43 -14.12 7.30
C SER A 136 12.60 -12.89 7.67
N TYR A 137 11.78 -12.37 6.75
CA TYR A 137 10.92 -11.22 6.99
C TYR A 137 9.60 -11.62 7.68
N ASN A 138 9.16 -10.79 8.62
CA ASN A 138 7.89 -10.99 9.32
C ASN A 138 6.69 -10.54 8.47
N PHE A 139 5.50 -11.03 8.80
CA PHE A 139 4.27 -10.62 8.11
C PHE A 139 4.04 -9.10 8.19
N PHE A 140 4.29 -8.50 9.35
CA PHE A 140 4.15 -7.05 9.55
C PHE A 140 5.18 -6.24 8.77
N GLU A 141 6.40 -6.74 8.59
CA GLU A 141 7.44 -6.08 7.79
C GLU A 141 7.04 -6.03 6.31
N ILE A 142 6.46 -7.13 5.80
CA ILE A 142 5.88 -7.19 4.44
C ILE A 142 4.67 -6.26 4.33
N LEU A 143 3.84 -6.18 5.36
CA LEU A 143 2.68 -5.29 5.37
C LEU A 143 3.10 -3.81 5.37
N ILE A 144 4.14 -3.45 6.12
CA ILE A 144 4.74 -2.10 6.10
C ILE A 144 5.27 -1.75 4.71
N LEU A 145 6.00 -2.68 4.08
CA LEU A 145 6.46 -2.53 2.71
C LEU A 145 5.28 -2.23 1.77
N LEU A 146 4.21 -3.03 1.86
CA LEU A 146 3.04 -2.86 1.01
C LEU A 146 2.34 -1.53 1.27
N CYS A 147 2.22 -1.05 2.51
CA CYS A 147 1.66 0.27 2.80
C CYS A 147 2.41 1.39 2.07
N PHE A 148 3.75 1.37 2.08
CA PHE A 148 4.56 2.35 1.34
C PHE A 148 4.42 2.21 -0.17
N VAL A 149 4.48 0.97 -0.68
CA VAL A 149 4.41 0.70 -2.11
C VAL A 149 3.04 1.08 -2.68
N MET A 150 1.96 0.74 -1.98
CA MET A 150 0.60 1.06 -2.39
C MET A 150 0.29 2.55 -2.23
N GLY A 151 0.75 3.20 -1.16
CA GLY A 151 0.62 4.65 -1.02
C GLY A 151 1.38 5.43 -2.12
N MET A 152 2.56 4.95 -2.52
CA MET A 152 3.27 5.49 -3.68
C MET A 152 2.51 5.25 -4.99
N GLY A 153 1.90 4.07 -5.15
CA GLY A 153 0.98 3.79 -6.25
C GLY A 153 -0.17 4.80 -6.32
N MET A 154 -0.79 5.13 -5.18
CA MET A 154 -1.84 6.15 -5.11
C MET A 154 -1.37 7.54 -5.54
N LEU A 155 -0.15 7.94 -5.17
CA LEU A 155 0.42 9.21 -5.63
C LEU A 155 0.66 9.20 -7.14
N ILE A 156 1.14 8.09 -7.70
CA ILE A 156 1.30 7.93 -9.15
C ILE A 156 -0.07 8.07 -9.82
N PHE A 157 -1.10 7.35 -9.35
CA PHE A 157 -2.46 7.48 -9.85
C PHE A 157 -2.99 8.91 -9.75
N SER A 158 -2.70 9.61 -8.65
CA SER A 158 -3.08 11.02 -8.46
C SER A 158 -2.48 11.94 -9.52
N VAL A 159 -1.20 11.75 -9.87
CA VAL A 159 -0.54 12.53 -10.92
C VAL A 159 -1.18 12.25 -12.28
N PHE A 160 -1.44 10.98 -12.60
CA PHE A 160 -2.11 10.62 -13.84
C PHE A 160 -3.56 11.13 -13.90
N ALA A 161 -4.27 11.15 -12.77
CA ALA A 161 -5.61 11.71 -12.65
C ALA A 161 -5.61 13.21 -13.00
N ILE A 162 -4.65 13.99 -12.49
CA ILE A 162 -4.49 15.41 -12.85
C ILE A 162 -4.26 15.56 -14.36
N ILE A 163 -3.36 14.76 -14.94
CA ILE A 163 -3.04 14.83 -16.39
C ILE A 163 -4.28 14.48 -17.22
N GLN A 164 -5.02 13.44 -16.82
CA GLN A 164 -6.26 13.05 -17.48
C GLN A 164 -7.33 14.14 -17.37
N GLY A 165 -7.46 14.78 -16.21
CA GLY A 165 -8.40 15.88 -16.01
C GLY A 165 -8.11 17.11 -16.88
N ILE A 166 -6.85 17.35 -17.22
CA ILE A 166 -6.43 18.47 -18.11
C ILE A 166 -6.54 18.07 -19.59
N THR A 167 -6.14 16.85 -19.94
CA THR A 167 -5.99 16.41 -21.34
C THR A 167 -7.23 15.70 -21.89
N HIS A 168 -8.17 15.30 -21.02
CA HIS A 168 -9.35 14.50 -21.31
C HIS A 168 -9.07 13.13 -21.97
N PHE A 169 -7.81 12.70 -22.07
CA PHE A 169 -7.44 11.36 -22.52
C PHE A 169 -7.52 10.36 -21.37
N ASN A 170 -8.06 9.16 -21.63
CA ASN A 170 -8.11 8.10 -20.62
C ASN A 170 -6.72 7.50 -20.38
N LEU A 171 -6.02 8.04 -19.38
CA LEU A 171 -4.67 7.62 -18.97
C LEU A 171 -4.70 6.67 -17.77
N MET A 172 -5.88 6.37 -17.20
CA MET A 172 -6.06 5.47 -16.06
C MET A 172 -5.49 4.06 -16.34
N SER A 173 -5.70 3.51 -17.54
CA SER A 173 -5.12 2.20 -17.91
C SER A 173 -3.59 2.22 -17.92
N VAL A 174 -2.98 3.31 -18.39
CA VAL A 174 -1.53 3.50 -18.40
C VAL A 174 -1.01 3.65 -16.97
N ALA A 175 -1.71 4.42 -16.13
CA ALA A 175 -1.41 4.56 -14.71
C ALA A 175 -1.44 3.22 -13.98
N GLY A 176 -2.40 2.34 -14.32
CA GLY A 176 -2.49 0.98 -13.78
C GLY A 176 -1.28 0.11 -14.13
N ILE A 177 -0.83 0.15 -15.39
CA ILE A 177 0.35 -0.60 -15.83
C ILE A 177 1.61 -0.06 -15.13
N ILE A 178 1.77 1.26 -15.05
CA ILE A 178 2.91 1.91 -14.40
C ILE A 178 2.91 1.62 -12.90
N GLY A 179 1.75 1.72 -12.24
CA GLY A 179 1.57 1.41 -10.82
C GLY A 179 1.91 -0.05 -10.52
N PHE A 180 1.40 -0.99 -11.32
CA PHE A 180 1.74 -2.41 -11.20
C PHE A 180 3.24 -2.68 -11.41
N GLY A 181 3.84 -2.03 -12.42
CA GLY A 181 5.28 -2.10 -12.68
C GLY A 181 6.10 -1.61 -11.50
N TYR A 182 5.74 -0.46 -10.92
CA TYR A 182 6.36 0.10 -9.73
C TYR A 182 6.22 -0.85 -8.52
N CYS A 183 5.02 -1.40 -8.28
CA CYS A 183 4.79 -2.34 -7.18
C CYS A 183 5.68 -3.58 -7.30
N THR A 184 5.71 -4.18 -8.49
CA THR A 184 6.54 -5.36 -8.78
C THR A 184 8.02 -5.05 -8.59
N TRP A 185 8.48 -3.91 -9.09
CA TRP A 185 9.86 -3.48 -8.95
C TRP A 185 10.25 -3.22 -7.50
N ALA A 186 9.42 -2.50 -6.75
CA ALA A 186 9.67 -2.15 -5.36
C ALA A 186 9.72 -3.39 -4.44
N ILE A 187 8.77 -4.30 -4.62
CA ILE A 187 8.73 -5.57 -3.87
C ILE A 187 9.92 -6.45 -4.24
N GLY A 188 10.23 -6.61 -5.54
CA GLY A 188 11.38 -7.40 -5.98
C GLY A 188 12.70 -6.86 -5.43
N GLN A 189 12.88 -5.53 -5.43
CA GLN A 189 14.05 -4.87 -4.87
C GLN A 189 14.15 -5.04 -3.34
N PHE A 190 13.03 -5.10 -2.62
CA PHE A 190 13.01 -5.28 -1.17
C PHE A 190 13.57 -6.64 -0.75
N PHE A 191 13.15 -7.73 -1.41
CA PHE A 191 13.60 -9.08 -1.05
C PHE A 191 15.02 -9.39 -1.51
N ASP A 192 15.36 -9.11 -2.78
CA ASP A 192 16.75 -9.15 -3.26
C ASP A 192 16.83 -8.55 -4.67
N LYS A 193 17.57 -7.44 -4.82
CA LYS A 193 17.78 -6.78 -6.11
C LYS A 193 18.52 -7.66 -7.13
N LYS A 194 19.36 -8.62 -6.69
CA LYS A 194 20.23 -9.39 -7.59
C LYS A 194 19.52 -10.57 -8.28
N LYS A 195 18.41 -11.06 -7.73
CA LYS A 195 17.70 -12.24 -8.25
C LYS A 195 16.48 -11.82 -9.05
N THR A 196 16.56 -11.91 -10.38
CA THR A 196 15.43 -11.64 -11.30
C THR A 196 14.20 -12.49 -10.99
N VAL A 197 14.40 -13.72 -10.48
CA VAL A 197 13.34 -14.62 -9.98
C VAL A 197 12.44 -13.96 -8.93
N ASN A 198 12.99 -13.04 -8.12
CA ASN A 198 12.21 -12.33 -7.11
C ASN A 198 11.24 -11.32 -7.71
N PHE A 199 11.55 -10.74 -8.86
CA PHE A 199 10.60 -9.85 -9.54
C PHE A 199 9.42 -10.66 -10.10
N ILE A 200 9.68 -11.84 -10.66
CA ILE A 200 8.62 -12.75 -11.16
C ILE A 200 7.74 -13.23 -10.00
N LYS A 201 8.36 -13.62 -8.87
CA LYS A 201 7.62 -14.01 -7.66
C LYS A 201 6.83 -12.83 -7.08
N ALA A 202 7.37 -11.62 -7.12
CA ALA A 202 6.69 -10.42 -6.65
C ALA A 202 5.45 -10.13 -7.52
N SER A 203 5.59 -10.16 -8.85
CA SER A 203 4.44 -9.98 -9.75
C SER A 203 3.39 -11.07 -9.56
N ALA A 204 3.81 -12.34 -9.44
CA ALA A 204 2.90 -13.46 -9.22
C ALA A 204 2.15 -13.32 -7.88
N SER A 205 2.86 -12.98 -6.81
CA SER A 205 2.24 -12.79 -5.47
C SER A 205 1.28 -11.61 -5.47
N TYR A 206 1.62 -10.52 -6.17
CA TYR A 206 0.74 -9.36 -6.28
C TYR A 206 -0.53 -9.71 -7.05
N ILE A 207 -0.42 -10.34 -8.22
CA ILE A 207 -1.57 -10.78 -9.02
C ILE A 207 -2.45 -11.75 -8.23
N LEU A 208 -1.85 -12.75 -7.57
CA LEU A 208 -2.60 -13.70 -6.74
C LEU A 208 -3.31 -12.99 -5.58
N GLY A 209 -2.66 -12.02 -4.93
CA GLY A 209 -3.27 -11.19 -3.90
C GLY A 209 -4.50 -10.42 -4.42
N MET A 210 -4.37 -9.76 -5.57
CA MET A 210 -5.48 -9.05 -6.24
C MET A 210 -6.64 -10.00 -6.56
N ILE A 211 -6.35 -11.17 -7.13
CA ILE A 211 -7.36 -12.17 -7.47
C ILE A 211 -8.06 -12.65 -6.20
N THR A 212 -7.31 -12.98 -5.13
CA THR A 212 -7.92 -13.41 -3.88
C THR A 212 -8.81 -12.34 -3.27
N PHE A 213 -8.42 -11.07 -3.33
CA PHE A 213 -9.25 -9.95 -2.88
C PHE A 213 -10.54 -9.81 -3.72
N MET A 214 -10.45 -9.93 -5.04
CA MET A 214 -11.63 -9.88 -5.91
C MET A 214 -12.56 -11.06 -5.66
N VAL A 215 -12.03 -12.28 -5.53
CA VAL A 215 -12.83 -13.48 -5.27
C VAL A 215 -13.53 -13.37 -3.92
N THR A 216 -12.85 -12.92 -2.86
CA THR A 216 -13.50 -12.74 -1.56
C THR A 216 -14.57 -11.65 -1.60
N ALA A 217 -14.33 -10.52 -2.29
CA ALA A 217 -15.33 -9.48 -2.48
C ALA A 217 -16.56 -9.99 -3.25
N ILE A 218 -16.36 -10.80 -4.29
CA ILE A 218 -17.43 -11.39 -5.08
C ILE A 218 -18.25 -12.37 -4.24
N LEU A 219 -17.57 -13.29 -3.54
CA LEU A 219 -18.24 -14.28 -2.68
C LEU A 219 -19.06 -13.60 -1.59
N LEU A 220 -18.53 -12.55 -0.96
CA LEU A 220 -19.26 -11.75 0.02
C LEU A 220 -20.50 -11.11 -0.60
N GLY A 221 -20.35 -10.45 -1.75
CA GLY A 221 -21.46 -9.80 -2.45
C GLY A 221 -22.56 -10.79 -2.86
N THR A 222 -22.20 -11.93 -3.44
CA THR A 222 -23.17 -12.96 -3.83
C THR A 222 -23.84 -13.63 -2.64
N SER A 223 -23.09 -13.85 -1.55
CA SER A 223 -23.65 -14.46 -0.32
C SER A 223 -24.69 -13.53 0.30
N ILE A 224 -24.42 -12.24 0.37
CA ILE A 224 -25.36 -11.25 0.89
C ILE A 224 -26.58 -11.12 -0.03
N ASP A 225 -26.37 -11.06 -1.36
CA ASP A 225 -27.48 -11.03 -2.32
C ASP A 225 -28.38 -12.28 -2.21
N LEU A 226 -27.81 -13.46 -1.93
CA LEU A 226 -28.58 -14.69 -1.71
C LEU A 226 -29.38 -14.67 -0.41
N ILE A 227 -28.86 -14.05 0.66
CA ILE A 227 -29.56 -13.93 1.95
C ILE A 227 -30.67 -12.89 1.89
N ILE A 228 -30.46 -11.76 1.21
CA ILE A 228 -31.45 -10.67 1.10
C ILE A 228 -32.59 -11.02 0.14
N LYS A 229 -32.32 -11.86 -0.86
CA LYS A 229 -33.33 -12.31 -1.83
C LYS A 229 -34.24 -13.42 -1.30
N HIS A 230 -33.94 -13.95 -0.11
CA HIS A 230 -34.72 -14.95 0.61
C HIS A 230 -35.49 -14.34 1.78
#